data_AF-A0A7S3FPT0-F1
#
_entry.id   AF-A0A7S3FPT0-F1
#
_cell.length_a   1.000
_cell.length_b   1.000
_cell.length_c   1.000
_cell.angle_alpha   90.00
_cell.angle_beta   90.00
_cell.angle_gamma   90.00
#
_symmetry.space_group_name_H-M   'P 1'
#
loop_
_entity.id
_entity.type
_entity.pdbx_description
1 polymer ?
#
loop_
_entity_poly.entity_id
_entity_poly.type
_entity_poly.pdbx_seq_one_letter_code
_entity_poly.pdbx_strand_id
1 'polypeptide(L)'
;DGEQHNNSWNCGQEGKTEEKSVIKLRHKQLRNFATALFVSQGVPMLVMGDEYGHSKGGNNNTYCHDGDINYFQWNVCERQKGLVRFFKKLIRLRKNNPSLRQSAYMDGSRIQWHGEKPGEPDWTDTSRFVA
;
A
#
# COMPACT_ATOMS: atom_id res chain seq x y z
N ASP A 1 9.20 1.97 23.15
CA ASP A 1 10.23 2.31 22.13
C ASP A 1 9.57 2.28 20.76
N GLY A 2 10.29 2.64 19.69
CA GLY A 2 9.72 2.76 18.33
C GLY A 2 9.59 4.20 17.83
N GLU A 3 9.03 4.33 16.63
CA GLU A 3 8.83 5.63 15.95
C GLU A 3 7.65 6.39 16.54
N GLN A 4 7.84 7.71 16.73
CA GLN A 4 6.83 8.61 17.29
C GLN A 4 5.87 9.12 16.21
N HIS A 5 6.35 9.38 14.99
CA HIS A 5 5.59 10.02 13.91
C HIS A 5 5.37 9.09 12.72
N ASN A 6 4.45 8.13 12.85
CA ASN A 6 4.23 7.06 11.87
C ASN A 6 3.50 7.49 10.58
N ASN A 7 3.04 8.74 10.48
CA ASN A 7 2.20 9.24 9.36
C ASN A 7 1.00 8.33 9.04
N SER A 8 0.46 7.67 10.07
CA SER A 8 -0.64 6.70 9.96
C SER A 8 -1.99 7.35 10.24
N TRP A 9 -3.04 6.80 9.63
CA TRP A 9 -4.42 7.16 9.94
C TRP A 9 -5.28 5.90 10.10
N ASN A 10 -5.97 5.78 11.24
CA ASN A 10 -6.76 4.61 11.62
C ASN A 10 -8.08 4.44 10.82
N CYS A 11 -8.35 5.36 9.88
CA CYS A 11 -9.53 5.42 9.01
C CYS A 11 -10.85 5.66 9.77
N GLY A 12 -10.80 6.19 10.99
CA GLY A 12 -11.96 6.66 11.76
C GLY A 12 -12.06 6.11 13.18
N GLN A 13 -11.49 4.94 13.47
CA GLN A 13 -11.51 4.32 14.80
C GLN A 13 -10.20 3.59 15.07
N GLU A 14 -9.70 3.63 16.31
CA GLU A 14 -8.46 2.97 16.70
C GLU A 14 -8.64 1.45 16.84
N GLY A 15 -7.68 0.66 16.38
CA GLY A 15 -7.68 -0.79 16.57
C GLY A 15 -8.76 -1.56 15.79
N LYS A 16 -9.11 -2.76 16.28
CA LYS A 16 -10.13 -3.64 15.67
C LYS A 16 -11.52 -3.01 15.86
N THR A 17 -12.34 -3.06 14.80
CA THR A 17 -13.71 -2.53 14.81
C THR A 17 -14.64 -3.42 13.99
N GLU A 18 -15.94 -3.34 14.27
CA GLU A 18 -17.02 -3.95 13.49
C GLU A 18 -17.69 -2.96 12.53
N GLU A 19 -17.29 -1.68 12.57
CA GLU A 19 -17.80 -0.61 11.72
C GLU A 19 -17.47 -0.87 10.25
N LYS A 20 -18.48 -1.26 9.47
CA LYS A 20 -18.32 -1.69 8.07
C LYS A 20 -17.71 -0.60 7.18
N SER A 21 -18.03 0.66 7.44
CA SER A 21 -17.49 1.82 6.71
C SER A 21 -15.98 1.94 6.90
N VAL A 22 -15.49 1.82 8.14
CA VAL A 22 -14.07 1.87 8.50
C VAL A 22 -13.33 0.68 7.90
N ILE A 23 -13.88 -0.54 8.02
CA ILE A 23 -13.27 -1.76 7.45
C ILE A 23 -13.13 -1.63 5.93
N LYS A 24 -14.18 -1.14 5.25
CA LYS A 24 -14.16 -0.91 3.79
C LYS A 24 -13.09 0.11 3.40
N LEU A 25 -12.97 1.20 4.15
CA LEU A 25 -11.96 2.23 3.90
C LEU A 25 -10.54 1.69 4.11
N ARG A 26 -10.28 0.93 5.17
CA ARG A 26 -8.97 0.28 5.41
C ARG A 26 -8.59 -0.66 4.27
N HIS A 27 -9.53 -1.48 3.79
CA HIS A 27 -9.31 -2.34 2.63
C HIS A 27 -9.01 -1.56 1.34
N LYS A 28 -9.60 -0.37 1.17
CA LYS A 28 -9.26 0.53 0.07
C LYS A 28 -7.85 1.10 0.24
N GLN A 29 -7.51 1.61 1.43
CA GLN A 29 -6.19 2.18 1.71
C GLN A 29 -5.05 1.17 1.52
N LEU A 30 -5.20 -0.08 1.98
CA LEU A 30 -4.23 -1.15 1.72
C LEU A 30 -3.93 -1.31 0.22
N ARG A 31 -4.97 -1.28 -0.61
CA ARG A 31 -4.83 -1.39 -2.07
C ARG A 31 -4.24 -0.13 -2.68
N ASN A 32 -4.57 1.05 -2.16
CA ASN A 32 -4.00 2.32 -2.60
C ASN A 32 -2.48 2.35 -2.37
N PHE A 33 -2.01 2.01 -1.17
CA PHE A 33 -0.58 1.95 -0.86
C PHE A 33 0.15 0.86 -1.65
N ALA A 34 -0.44 -0.33 -1.77
CA ALA A 34 0.12 -1.38 -2.63
C ALA A 34 0.24 -0.91 -4.07
N THR A 35 -0.80 -0.26 -4.62
CA THR A 35 -0.78 0.29 -5.98
C THR A 35 0.33 1.31 -6.13
N ALA A 36 0.41 2.32 -5.25
CA ALA A 36 1.47 3.32 -5.27
C ALA A 36 2.87 2.69 -5.28
N LEU A 37 3.13 1.70 -4.41
CA LEU A 37 4.40 0.98 -4.35
C LEU A 37 4.75 0.30 -5.68
N PHE A 38 3.80 -0.42 -6.28
CA PHE A 38 4.08 -1.24 -7.46
C PHE A 38 3.93 -0.52 -8.81
N VAL A 39 3.34 0.67 -8.86
CA VAL A 39 3.29 1.51 -10.08
C VAL A 39 4.36 2.61 -10.10
N SER A 40 5.04 2.86 -8.98
CA SER A 40 6.14 3.83 -8.94
C SER A 40 7.39 3.32 -9.69
N GLN A 41 8.22 4.25 -10.18
CA GLN A 41 9.57 3.89 -10.66
C GLN A 41 10.46 3.40 -9.50
N GLY A 42 11.55 2.70 -9.83
CA GLY A 42 12.49 2.13 -8.85
C GLY A 42 12.28 0.64 -8.60
N VAL A 43 12.73 0.15 -7.44
CA VAL A 43 12.63 -1.28 -7.06
C VAL A 43 11.75 -1.40 -5.81
N PRO A 44 10.54 -1.97 -5.91
CA PRO A 44 9.66 -2.08 -4.76
C PRO A 44 10.14 -3.18 -3.80
N MET A 45 9.99 -2.93 -2.50
CA MET A 45 10.20 -3.91 -1.45
C MET A 45 8.87 -4.11 -0.70
N LEU A 46 8.53 -5.36 -0.41
CA LEU A 46 7.31 -5.73 0.31
C LEU A 46 7.70 -6.32 1.67
N VAL A 47 7.03 -5.86 2.73
CA VAL A 47 7.21 -6.42 4.07
C VAL A 47 6.39 -7.72 4.17
N MET A 48 6.98 -8.73 4.82
CA MET A 48 6.33 -10.02 5.02
C MET A 48 4.94 -9.84 5.67
N GLY A 49 3.92 -10.38 5.01
CA GLY A 49 2.56 -10.46 5.53
C GLY A 49 1.65 -9.31 5.13
N ASP A 50 2.18 -8.23 4.56
CA ASP A 50 1.39 -7.12 4.02
C ASP A 50 0.44 -7.61 2.90
N GLU A 51 0.81 -8.65 2.15
CA GLU A 51 0.00 -9.21 1.08
C GLU A 51 -1.32 -9.84 1.54
N TYR A 52 -1.44 -10.15 2.83
CA TYR A 52 -2.68 -10.61 3.45
C TYR A 52 -3.18 -9.70 4.58
N GLY A 53 -2.53 -8.55 4.82
CA GLY A 53 -2.90 -7.60 5.86
C GLY A 53 -2.56 -8.09 7.27
N HIS A 54 -1.34 -8.62 7.44
CA HIS A 54 -0.80 -8.99 8.75
C HIS A 54 -0.92 -7.83 9.75
N SER A 55 -1.22 -8.15 11.00
CA SER A 55 -1.36 -7.15 12.07
C SER A 55 -0.47 -7.50 13.24
N LYS A 56 0.20 -6.47 13.75
CA LYS A 56 1.00 -6.52 14.97
C LYS A 56 0.27 -5.95 16.18
N GLY A 57 -1.06 -5.85 16.11
CA GLY A 57 -1.89 -5.30 17.19
C GLY A 57 -1.62 -3.84 17.54
N GLY A 58 -1.07 -3.06 16.59
CA GLY A 58 -0.66 -1.67 16.81
C GLY A 58 0.77 -1.49 17.34
N ASN A 59 1.50 -2.57 17.61
CA ASN A 59 2.91 -2.48 17.99
C ASN A 59 3.79 -2.17 16.75
N ASN A 60 4.41 -0.99 16.72
CA ASN A 60 5.30 -0.55 15.64
C ASN A 60 6.78 -0.91 15.86
N ASN A 61 7.16 -1.52 16.99
CA ASN A 61 8.49 -2.06 17.21
C ASN A 61 8.45 -3.42 17.91
N THR A 62 8.56 -4.48 17.11
CA THR A 62 8.35 -5.87 17.56
C THR A 62 9.64 -6.66 17.72
N TYR A 63 10.78 -5.97 17.89
CA TYR A 63 12.12 -6.58 17.86
C TYR A 63 12.34 -7.71 18.88
N CYS A 64 11.69 -7.65 20.04
CA CYS A 64 11.90 -8.59 21.16
C CYS A 64 10.86 -9.72 21.25
N HIS A 65 9.99 -9.86 20.26
CA HIS A 65 8.91 -10.85 20.29
C HIS A 65 9.20 -12.04 19.39
N ASP A 66 9.28 -13.23 19.99
CA ASP A 66 9.27 -14.51 19.29
C ASP A 66 7.87 -15.13 19.37
N GLY A 67 7.04 -14.93 18.34
CA GLY A 67 5.64 -15.37 18.38
C GLY A 67 4.79 -14.85 17.22
N ASP A 68 3.49 -15.09 17.31
CA ASP A 68 2.50 -14.84 16.25
C ASP A 68 2.52 -13.42 15.66
N ILE A 69 2.95 -12.45 16.46
CA ILE A 69 3.11 -11.05 16.04
C ILE A 69 4.16 -10.89 14.93
N ASN A 70 5.19 -11.72 14.92
CA ASN A 70 6.27 -11.72 13.92
C ASN A 70 6.24 -12.96 13.02
N TYR A 71 5.45 -13.99 13.34
CA TYR A 71 5.32 -15.17 12.51
C TYR A 71 4.38 -14.95 11.33
N PHE A 72 4.66 -15.64 10.24
CA PHE A 72 3.78 -15.67 9.08
C PHE A 72 2.49 -16.44 9.42
N GLN A 73 1.34 -15.81 9.23
CA GLN A 73 0.04 -16.36 9.60
C GLN A 73 -0.62 -17.05 8.41
N TRP A 74 -0.20 -18.28 8.09
CA TRP A 74 -0.69 -19.04 6.93
C TRP A 74 -2.22 -19.16 6.89
N ASN A 75 -2.85 -19.48 8.02
CA ASN A 75 -4.30 -19.59 8.14
C ASN A 75 -5.03 -18.26 7.83
N VAL A 76 -4.42 -17.12 8.16
CA VAL A 76 -4.98 -15.79 7.83
C VAL A 76 -4.82 -15.51 6.35
N CYS A 77 -3.64 -15.79 5.79
CA CYS A 77 -3.33 -15.64 4.37
C CYS A 77 -4.32 -16.41 3.49
N GLU A 78 -4.65 -17.65 3.86
CA GLU A 78 -5.64 -18.47 3.16
C GLU A 78 -7.07 -17.90 3.21
N ARG A 79 -7.44 -17.19 4.27
CA ARG A 79 -8.74 -16.51 4.36
C ARG A 79 -8.78 -15.21 3.56
N GLN A 80 -7.64 -14.55 3.39
CA GLN A 80 -7.49 -13.25 2.71
C GLN A 80 -7.22 -13.38 1.21
N LYS A 81 -7.81 -14.39 0.54
CA LYS A 81 -7.56 -14.69 -0.89
C LYS A 81 -7.76 -13.49 -1.81
N GLY A 82 -8.69 -12.59 -1.48
CA GLY A 82 -8.96 -11.39 -2.26
C GLY A 82 -7.82 -10.38 -2.27
N LEU A 83 -7.17 -10.16 -1.12
CA LEU A 83 -6.02 -9.26 -1.02
C LEU A 83 -4.77 -9.89 -1.62
N VAL A 84 -4.51 -11.16 -1.31
CA VAL A 84 -3.39 -11.93 -1.90
C VAL A 84 -3.49 -11.95 -3.42
N ARG A 85 -4.69 -12.19 -3.99
CA ARG A 85 -4.94 -12.13 -5.44
C ARG A 85 -4.64 -10.75 -6.01
N PHE A 86 -4.98 -9.68 -5.29
CA PHE A 86 -4.70 -8.31 -5.72
C PHE A 86 -3.19 -8.06 -5.83
N PHE A 87 -2.42 -8.37 -4.78
CA PHE A 87 -0.96 -8.26 -4.80
C PHE A 87 -0.32 -9.11 -5.91
N LYS A 88 -0.74 -10.37 -6.07
CA LYS A 88 -0.26 -11.24 -7.16
C LYS A 88 -0.49 -10.61 -8.55
N LYS A 89 -1.68 -10.05 -8.78
CA LYS A 89 -2.01 -9.37 -10.05
C LYS A 89 -1.17 -8.13 -10.25
N LEU A 90 -0.94 -7.34 -9.20
CA LEU A 90 -0.18 -6.10 -9.26
C LEU A 90 1.31 -6.33 -9.50
N ILE A 91 1.90 -7.34 -8.84
CA ILE A 91 3.27 -7.79 -9.09
C ILE A 91 3.40 -8.29 -10.54
N ARG A 92 2.44 -9.08 -11.03
CA ARG A 92 2.42 -9.54 -12.42
C ARG A 92 2.31 -8.38 -13.40
N LEU A 93 1.45 -7.40 -13.13
CA LEU A 93 1.32 -6.18 -13.92
C LEU A 93 2.69 -5.48 -14.02
N ARG A 94 3.35 -5.20 -12.89
CA ARG A 94 4.66 -4.55 -12.89
C ARG A 94 5.71 -5.33 -13.70
N LYS A 95 5.79 -6.65 -13.51
CA LYS A 95 6.74 -7.50 -14.23
C LYS A 95 6.51 -7.46 -15.75
N ASN A 96 5.25 -7.43 -16.17
CA ASN A 96 4.87 -7.42 -17.58
C ASN A 96 4.95 -6.05 -18.25
N ASN A 97 5.17 -4.96 -17.50
CA ASN A 97 5.19 -3.60 -18.04
C ASN A 97 6.58 -2.96 -17.82
N PRO A 98 7.47 -2.97 -18.84
CA PRO A 98 8.79 -2.36 -18.75
C PRO A 98 8.76 -0.86 -18.40
N SER A 99 7.69 -0.14 -18.77
CA SER A 99 7.49 1.27 -18.43
C SER A 99 7.54 1.54 -16.93
N LEU A 100 7.25 0.56 -16.07
CA LEU A 100 7.28 0.70 -14.61
C LEU A 100 8.66 0.39 -13.99
N ARG A 101 9.65 0.03 -14.81
CA ARG A 101 10.97 -0.49 -14.37
C ARG A 101 12.11 0.15 -15.15
N GLN A 102 12.03 1.46 -15.37
CA GLN A 102 13.05 2.18 -16.13
C GLN A 102 14.35 2.31 -15.32
N SER A 103 15.50 2.22 -16.01
CA SER A 103 16.83 2.43 -15.43
C SER A 103 17.25 3.91 -15.41
N ALA A 104 16.53 4.76 -16.13
CA ALA A 104 16.74 6.20 -16.20
C ALA A 104 15.46 6.93 -15.82
N TYR A 105 15.60 8.17 -15.35
CA TYR A 105 14.47 9.05 -15.07
C TYR A 105 13.64 9.31 -16.32
N MET A 106 12.33 9.48 -16.13
CA MET A 106 11.41 9.84 -17.20
C MET A 106 11.43 11.35 -17.43
N ASP A 107 11.45 11.74 -18.69
CA ASP A 107 11.21 13.11 -19.13
C ASP A 107 9.71 13.32 -19.47
N GLY A 108 9.30 14.56 -19.72
CA GLY A 108 7.91 14.92 -20.03
C GLY A 108 7.36 14.36 -21.35
N SER A 109 8.18 13.71 -22.19
CA SER A 109 7.69 12.99 -23.37
C SER A 109 7.21 11.57 -23.04
N ARG A 110 7.61 11.03 -21.88
CA ARG A 110 7.32 9.64 -21.47
C ARG A 110 6.29 9.53 -20.35
N ILE A 111 6.05 10.63 -19.63
CA ILE A 111 5.03 10.72 -18.58
C ILE A 111 4.31 12.06 -18.69
N GLN A 112 3.00 12.03 -18.52
CA GLN A 112 2.13 13.20 -18.48
C GLN A 112 1.34 13.14 -17.19
N TRP A 113 1.11 14.31 -16.59
CA TRP A 113 0.36 14.46 -15.34
C TRP A 113 -0.98 15.11 -15.64
N HIS A 114 -2.03 14.60 -15.00
CA HIS A 114 -3.40 15.03 -15.20
C HIS A 114 -4.09 15.29 -13.86
N GLY A 115 -5.15 16.09 -13.90
CA GLY A 115 -6.05 16.32 -12.78
C GLY A 115 -7.46 15.82 -13.09
N GLU A 116 -8.47 16.49 -12.55
CA GLU A 116 -9.86 16.24 -12.92
C GLU A 116 -10.11 16.43 -14.43
N LYS A 117 -9.30 17.28 -15.07
CA LYS A 117 -9.26 17.47 -16.52
C LYS A 117 -7.91 17.04 -17.10
N PRO A 118 -7.88 16.50 -18.33
CA PRO A 118 -6.63 16.12 -18.98
C PRO A 118 -5.68 17.31 -19.17
N GLY A 119 -4.44 17.18 -18.71
CA GLY A 119 -3.41 18.22 -18.88
C GLY A 119 -3.45 19.33 -17.83
N GLU A 120 -4.36 19.23 -16.84
CA GLU A 120 -4.53 20.20 -15.77
C GLU A 120 -4.28 19.56 -14.39
N PRO A 121 -3.02 19.20 -14.03
CA PRO A 121 -2.70 18.65 -12.72
C PRO A 121 -2.79 19.71 -11.60
N ASP A 122 -3.17 19.27 -10.40
CA ASP A 122 -3.22 20.11 -9.20
C ASP A 122 -1.98 19.89 -8.32
N TRP A 123 -1.11 20.91 -8.27
CA TRP A 123 0.12 20.93 -7.47
C TRP A 123 0.01 21.79 -6.21
N THR A 124 -1.19 22.19 -5.82
CA THR A 124 -1.39 22.96 -4.58
C THR A 124 -1.18 22.08 -3.35
N ASP A 125 -0.86 22.69 -2.21
CA ASP A 125 -0.72 21.99 -0.92
C ASP A 125 -2.03 21.27 -0.49
N THR A 126 -3.15 21.68 -1.07
CA THR A 126 -4.47 21.10 -0.82
C THR A 126 -4.84 19.96 -1.78
N SER A 127 -3.98 19.61 -2.74
CA SER A 127 -4.26 18.58 -3.74
C SER A 127 -4.58 17.22 -3.10
N ARG A 128 -5.54 16.50 -3.69
CA ARG A 128 -5.95 15.15 -3.27
C ARG A 128 -5.97 14.15 -4.42
N PHE A 129 -5.43 14.51 -5.57
CA PHE A 129 -5.53 13.72 -6.79
C PHE A 129 -4.26 13.85 -7.64
N VAL A 130 -3.76 12.70 -8.10
CA VAL A 130 -2.64 12.59 -9.04
C VAL A 130 -3.01 11.48 -10.04
N ALA A 131 -2.94 11.79 -11.34
CA ALA A 131 -3.16 10.85 -12.44
C ALA A 131 -2.10 10.99 -13.52
#